data_AF-A0A6H1P6U9-F1
#
_entry.id   AF-A0A6H1P6U9-F1
#
_cell.length_a   1.000
_cell.length_b   1.000
_cell.length_c   1.000
_cell.angle_alpha   90.00
_cell.angle_beta   90.00
_cell.angle_gamma   90.00
#
_symmetry.space_group_name_H-M   'P 1'
#
loop_
_entity.id
_entity.type
_entity.pdbx_description
1 polymer ?
#
loop_
_entity_poly.entity_id
_entity_poly.type
_entity_poly.pdbx_seq_one_letter_code
_entity_poly.pdbx_strand_id
1 'polypeptide(L)'
;MGFTLSDWMLYTMWAVYGLMILNFLIAFFQSFWAGKFDPTFVLDYLKDIVYIVLPLNILISMFSIDPTGWILITFYFISGIAVVLKYLLDIKNKLIK
;
A
#
# COMPACT_ATOMS: atom_id res chain seq x y z
N MET A 1 26.03 -2.65 11.73
CA MET A 1 25.04 -2.76 10.63
C MET A 1 24.08 -1.60 10.78
N GLY A 2 24.13 -0.63 9.87
CA GLY A 2 23.24 0.54 9.88
C GLY A 2 22.20 0.42 8.78
N PHE A 3 20.97 0.83 9.04
CA PHE A 3 19.94 0.93 8.02
C PHE A 3 20.24 2.11 7.10
N THR A 4 20.20 1.86 5.79
CA THR A 4 20.34 2.86 4.75
C THR A 4 18.98 3.44 4.37
N LEU A 5 18.97 4.58 3.68
CA LEU A 5 17.73 5.18 3.17
C LEU A 5 16.98 4.24 2.21
N SER A 6 17.71 3.50 1.38
CA SER A 6 17.14 2.46 0.50
C SER A 6 16.42 1.36 1.28
N ASP A 7 16.92 0.98 2.46
CA ASP A 7 16.26 -0.02 3.30
C ASP A 7 14.90 0.49 3.79
N TRP A 8 14.83 1.75 4.24
CA TRP A 8 13.58 2.39 4.67
C TRP A 8 12.56 2.54 3.54
N MET A 9 13.03 2.87 2.33
CA MET A 9 12.17 2.92 1.15
C MET A 9 11.58 1.54 0.84
N LEU A 10 12.41 0.50 0.89
CA LEU A 10 11.98 -0.89 0.71
C LEU A 10 10.97 -1.31 1.79
N TYR A 11 11.22 -1.01 3.07
CA TYR A 11 10.31 -1.34 4.16
C TYR A 11 8.97 -0.62 4.04
N THR A 12 8.95 0.60 3.49
CA THR A 12 7.70 1.31 3.20
C THR A 12 6.87 0.57 2.15
N MET A 13 7.48 0.12 1.05
CA MET A 13 6.78 -0.70 0.06
C MET A 13 6.30 -2.03 0.66
N TRP A 14 7.11 -2.68 1.49
CA TRP A 14 6.72 -3.91 2.18
C TRP A 14 5.51 -3.70 3.08
N ALA A 15 5.46 -2.59 3.83
CA ALA A 15 4.31 -2.25 4.65
C ALA A 15 3.05 -2.03 3.80
N VAL A 16 3.17 -1.30 2.68
CA VAL A 16 2.06 -1.06 1.74
C VAL A 16 1.53 -2.38 1.18
N TYR A 17 2.39 -3.22 0.60
CA TYR A 17 1.98 -4.51 0.04
C TYR A 17 1.41 -5.45 1.11
N GLY A 18 2.06 -5.52 2.26
CA GLY A 18 1.64 -6.38 3.37
C GLY A 18 0.24 -6.03 3.85
N LEU A 19 -0.02 -4.75 4.12
CA LEU A 19 -1.34 -4.30 4.57
C LEU A 19 -2.41 -4.44 3.49
N MET A 20 -2.04 -4.21 2.24
CA MET A 20 -2.95 -4.36 1.10
C MET A 20 -3.40 -5.82 0.94
N ILE A 21 -2.47 -6.78 0.98
CA ILE A 21 -2.78 -8.22 0.95
C ILE A 21 -3.59 -8.62 2.18
N LEU A 22 -3.23 -8.13 3.37
CA LEU A 22 -3.95 -8.46 4.59
C LEU A 22 -5.40 -7.96 4.54
N ASN A 23 -5.62 -6.73 4.06
CA ASN A 23 -6.94 -6.15 3.86
C ASN A 23 -7.79 -6.95 2.85
N PHE A 24 -7.15 -7.46 1.79
CA PHE A 24 -7.78 -8.35 0.81
C PHE A 24 -8.18 -9.69 1.43
N LEU A 25 -7.26 -10.35 2.14
CA LEU A 25 -7.52 -11.63 2.78
C LEU A 25 -8.66 -11.54 3.79
N ILE A 26 -8.68 -10.50 4.63
CA ILE A 26 -9.79 -10.29 5.57
C ILE A 26 -11.13 -10.17 4.81
N ALA A 27 -11.20 -9.35 3.76
CA ALA A 27 -12.43 -9.20 2.98
C ALA A 27 -12.86 -10.51 2.29
N PHE A 28 -11.89 -11.27 1.79
CA PHE A 28 -12.13 -12.57 1.18
C PHE A 28 -12.71 -13.55 2.20
N PHE A 29 -12.08 -13.71 3.36
CA PHE A 29 -12.53 -14.61 4.42
C PHE A 29 -13.93 -14.20 4.94
N GLN A 30 -14.19 -12.91 5.15
CA GLN A 30 -15.51 -12.44 5.57
C GLN A 30 -16.59 -12.76 4.53
N SER A 31 -16.33 -12.48 3.25
CA SER A 31 -17.30 -12.69 2.16
C SER A 31 -17.54 -14.18 1.88
N PHE A 32 -16.49 -14.99 1.96
CA PHE A 32 -16.57 -16.44 1.75
C PHE A 32 -17.40 -17.12 2.84
N TRP A 33 -17.15 -16.82 4.12
CA TRP A 33 -17.94 -17.40 5.23
C TRP A 33 -19.37 -16.88 5.26
N ALA A 34 -19.61 -15.64 4.79
CA ALA A 34 -20.97 -15.09 4.66
C ALA A 34 -21.76 -15.65 3.47
N GLY A 35 -21.14 -16.45 2.58
CA GLY A 35 -21.77 -16.98 1.36
C GLY A 35 -22.12 -15.91 0.33
N LYS A 36 -21.58 -14.69 0.45
CA LYS A 36 -21.84 -13.54 -0.43
C LYS A 36 -20.60 -13.20 -1.23
N PHE A 37 -20.19 -14.12 -2.09
CA PHE A 37 -19.05 -13.90 -2.95
C PHE A 37 -19.38 -12.87 -4.04
N ASP A 38 -18.75 -11.70 -3.96
CA ASP A 38 -18.87 -10.64 -4.95
C ASP A 38 -17.50 -10.40 -5.61
N PRO A 39 -17.33 -10.58 -6.93
CA PRO A 39 -16.04 -10.36 -7.59
C PRO A 39 -15.54 -8.91 -7.52
N THR A 40 -16.37 -7.93 -7.13
CA THR A 40 -15.96 -6.53 -7.02
C THR A 40 -14.78 -6.30 -6.09
N PHE A 41 -14.65 -7.04 -4.97
CA PHE A 41 -13.52 -6.84 -4.06
C PHE A 41 -12.17 -7.18 -4.71
N VAL A 42 -12.15 -8.14 -5.66
CA VAL A 42 -10.93 -8.47 -6.43
C VAL A 42 -10.61 -7.34 -7.40
N LEU A 43 -11.62 -6.81 -8.09
CA LEU A 43 -11.43 -5.69 -9.02
C LEU A 43 -10.94 -4.43 -8.31
N ASP A 44 -11.47 -4.14 -7.12
CA ASP A 44 -11.04 -2.99 -6.32
C ASP A 44 -9.61 -3.17 -5.79
N TYR A 45 -9.21 -4.39 -5.42
CA TYR A 45 -7.81 -4.70 -5.11
C TYR A 45 -6.88 -4.45 -6.30
N LEU A 46 -7.26 -4.89 -7.51
CA LEU A 46 -6.46 -4.65 -8.71
C LEU A 46 -6.38 -3.15 -9.05
N LYS A 47 -7.47 -2.40 -8.89
CA LYS A 47 -7.46 -0.95 -9.04
C LYS A 47 -6.49 -0.30 -8.06
N ASP A 48 -6.50 -0.72 -6.79
CA ASP A 48 -5.57 -0.20 -5.79
C ASP A 48 -4.09 -0.46 -6.20
N ILE A 49 -3.77 -1.60 -6.84
CA ILE A 49 -2.41 -1.83 -7.36
C ILE A 49 -2.05 -0.77 -8.40
N VAL A 50 -2.96 -0.49 -9.32
CA VAL A 50 -2.72 0.46 -10.41
C VAL A 50 -2.70 1.91 -9.93
N TYR A 51 -3.57 2.28 -8.99
CA TYR A 51 -3.74 3.68 -8.56
C TYR A 51 -2.92 4.06 -7.34
N ILE A 52 -2.38 3.09 -6.59
CA ILE A 52 -1.62 3.36 -5.37
C ILE A 52 -0.18 2.84 -5.51
N VAL A 53 -0.03 1.55 -5.79
CA VAL A 53 1.29 0.90 -5.84
C VAL A 53 2.10 1.37 -7.03
N LEU A 54 1.50 1.41 -8.22
CA LEU A 54 2.21 1.84 -9.43
C LEU A 54 2.75 3.28 -9.32
N PRO A 55 1.97 4.29 -8.87
CA PRO A 55 2.49 5.63 -8.61
C PRO A 55 3.68 5.66 -7.64
N LEU A 56 3.63 4.88 -6.55
CA LEU A 56 4.76 4.79 -5.61
C LEU A 56 6.02 4.22 -6.27
N ASN A 57 5.89 3.20 -7.13
CA ASN A 57 7.02 2.66 -7.89
C ASN A 57 7.57 3.67 -8.91
N ILE A 58 6.71 4.48 -9.52
CA ILE A 58 7.12 5.55 -10.43
C ILE A 58 7.94 6.62 -9.67
N LEU A 59 7.53 7.00 -8.46
CA LEU A 59 8.30 7.94 -7.65
C LEU A 59 9.72 7.43 -7.34
N ILE A 60 9.86 6.13 -7.05
CA ILE A 60 11.16 5.51 -6.82
C ILE A 60 12.00 5.50 -8.10
N SER A 61 11.41 5.11 -9.24
CA SER A 61 12.15 5.00 -10.50
C SER A 61 12.59 6.35 -11.08
N MET A 62 11.87 7.42 -10.75
CA MET A 62 12.16 8.78 -11.17
C MET A 62 13.14 9.50 -10.24
N PHE A 63 13.65 8.86 -9.17
CA PHE A 63 14.52 9.52 -8.20
C PHE A 63 15.73 10.24 -8.82
N SER A 64 16.30 9.70 -9.89
CA SER A 64 17.46 10.28 -10.58
C SER A 64 17.21 11.65 -11.23
N ILE A 65 15.94 12.03 -11.44
CA ILE A 65 15.59 13.31 -12.05
C ILE A 65 15.44 14.44 -11.02
N ASP A 66 15.45 14.13 -9.72
CA ASP A 66 15.35 15.13 -8.65
C ASP A 66 16.73 15.77 -8.37
N PRO A 67 16.99 17.01 -8.83
CA PRO A 67 18.28 17.66 -8.63
C PRO A 67 18.53 18.03 -7.16
N THR A 68 17.51 18.04 -6.31
CA THR A 68 17.64 18.31 -4.87
C THR A 68 17.99 17.06 -4.08
N GLY A 69 17.67 15.88 -4.62
CA GLY A 69 17.95 14.59 -4.01
C GLY A 69 17.11 14.24 -2.77
N TRP A 70 16.08 15.03 -2.42
CA TRP A 70 15.24 14.74 -1.25
C TRP A 70 13.74 14.97 -1.47
N ILE A 71 13.30 15.76 -2.46
CA ILE A 71 11.89 16.08 -2.67
C ILE A 71 11.09 14.82 -3.02
N LEU A 72 11.55 14.04 -4.00
CA LEU A 72 10.84 12.82 -4.41
C LEU A 72 10.84 11.76 -3.31
N ILE A 73 11.92 11.69 -2.51
CA ILE A 73 11.99 10.78 -1.36
C ILE A 73 10.98 11.17 -0.29
N THR A 74 10.93 12.47 0.08
CA THR A 74 9.98 12.96 1.07
C THR A 74 8.54 12.73 0.60
N PHE A 75 8.25 13.02 -0.68
CA PHE A 75 6.93 12.76 -1.24
C PHE A 75 6.57 11.28 -1.22
N TYR A 76 7.51 10.39 -1.59
CA TYR A 76 7.34 8.95 -1.50
C TYR A 76 6.98 8.48 -0.08
N PHE A 77 7.68 8.96 0.95
CA PHE A 77 7.37 8.59 2.33
C PHE A 77 6.01 9.12 2.79
N ILE A 78 5.65 10.36 2.45
CA ILE A 78 4.34 10.93 2.77
C ILE A 78 3.23 10.09 2.14
N SER A 79 3.36 9.76 0.85
CA SER A 79 2.41 8.91 0.14
C SER A 79 2.37 7.50 0.72
N GLY A 80 3.52 6.89 1.01
CA GLY A 80 3.58 5.56 1.62
C GLY A 80 2.90 5.49 2.99
N ILE A 81 3.13 6.48 3.86
CA ILE A 81 2.46 6.59 5.17
C ILE A 81 0.96 6.77 4.99
N ALA A 82 0.52 7.62 4.07
CA ALA A 82 -0.91 7.82 3.79
C ALA A 82 -1.59 6.50 3.39
N VAL A 83 -0.93 5.68 2.56
CA VAL A 83 -1.44 4.37 2.13
C VAL A 83 -1.48 3.38 3.28
N VAL A 84 -0.44 3.33 4.11
CA VAL A 84 -0.40 2.50 5.32
C VAL A 84 -1.57 2.85 6.24
N LEU A 85 -1.80 4.14 6.50
CA LEU A 85 -2.90 4.60 7.33
C LEU A 85 -4.27 4.25 6.72
N LYS A 86 -4.45 4.41 5.41
CA LYS A 86 -5.67 4.00 4.69
C LYS A 86 -5.97 2.52 4.98
N TYR A 87 -5.02 1.62 4.73
CA TYR A 87 -5.28 0.19 4.92
C TYR A 87 -5.47 -0.21 6.38
N LEU A 88 -4.75 0.41 7.33
CA LEU A 88 -5.00 0.18 8.76
C LEU A 88 -6.42 0.57 9.15
N LEU A 89 -6.93 1.70 8.65
CA LEU A 89 -8.30 2.13 8.88
C LEU A 89 -9.32 1.19 8.22
N ASP A 90 -9.09 0.77 6.98
CA ASP A 90 -9.95 -0.19 6.28
C ASP A 90 -10.05 -1.53 7.03
N ILE A 91 -8.91 -2.06 7.47
CA ILE A 91 -8.84 -3.30 8.25
C ILE A 91 -9.59 -3.12 9.58
N LYS A 92 -9.30 -2.04 10.31
CA LYS A 92 -9.99 -1.73 11.58
C LYS A 92 -11.51 -1.67 11.38
N ASN A 93 -11.98 -1.00 10.35
CA ASN A 93 -13.41 -0.84 10.05
C ASN A 93 -14.07 -2.18 9.69
N LYS A 94 -13.34 -3.11 9.08
CA LYS A 94 -13.82 -4.46 8.76
C LYS A 94 -13.87 -5.38 9.99
N LEU A 95 -12.99 -5.19 10.98
CA LEU A 95 -12.92 -6.05 12.17
C LEU A 95 -13.84 -5.61 13.31
N ILE A 96 -14.16 -4.32 13.39
CA ILE A 96 -15.03 -3.76 14.45
C ILE A 96 -16.52 -3.85 14.07
N LYS A 97 -16.84 -4.00 12.78
CA LYS A 97 -18.20 -4.34 12.31
C LYS A 97 -18.47 -5.82 12.44
#